data_AF-A0A838I229-F1
#
_entry.id   AF-A0A838I229-F1
#
_cell.length_a   1.000
_cell.length_b   1.000
_cell.length_c   1.000
_cell.angle_alpha   90.00
_cell.angle_beta   90.00
_cell.angle_gamma   90.00
#
_symmetry.space_group_name_H-M   'P 1'
#
loop_
_entity.id
_entity.type
_entity.pdbx_description
1 polymer ?
#
loop_
_entity_poly.entity_id
_entity_poly.type
_entity_poly.pdbx_seq_one_letter_code
_entity_poly.pdbx_strand_id
1 'polypeptide(L)'
;MGCRAWLAATGFLLSAACSPGAPLESAAAVQDPARADNSGASASAVAEPTSEGEAPTSEGEAAVELVTAGLPTVLHPSCQTDGVVYDVIYADGTFYLGGTFTSVGPPGAEPGGTVFASREGIAACDADTGAVLPWYPPGGVDGQVRALATDGTWLYVGGKFSDVGNLGHDNLARFSLSSAAGDESWRPSPDGQVRRIVVRPDGGMYVGGRFERIDGEAQAGIARLDAHGDLDDEFGPSVTLEGGGAAVFAVTESADGSALYVGGQFDEVNGEPRASVVQLDAATGGETGAFSPDLEDTNPKDGVVQVHQILLHDTGVYLCGDWWVTEGVGSQDAQRNLGRFDPDTGAADMDWLPSNDGGVADCLFSDDGTSLIIGGHFDEVNGETARKLAALDLDGARLVSGFPGGNSAQGVRALGAASGGRLGIAGEFTKLGGEPHRGFGVVGFGADRPPRRFGETESPLR
;
A
#
# COMPACT_ATOMS: atom_id res chain seq x y z
N MET A 1 57.59 -34.63 -13.22
CA MET A 1 57.76 -33.35 -12.52
C MET A 1 56.36 -32.96 -12.04
N GLY A 2 55.91 -33.09 -10.79
CA GLY A 2 56.53 -33.45 -9.51
C GLY A 2 56.60 -32.25 -8.56
N CYS A 3 56.07 -32.24 -7.32
CA CYS A 3 55.20 -33.18 -6.54
C CYS A 3 54.32 -32.33 -5.57
N ARG A 4 53.11 -32.67 -5.07
CA ARG A 4 52.32 -33.91 -4.84
C ARG A 4 52.46 -34.58 -3.44
N ALA A 5 51.70 -34.10 -2.43
CA ALA A 5 51.38 -34.77 -1.15
C ALA A 5 50.03 -34.22 -0.58
N TRP A 6 48.94 -34.95 -0.26
CA TRP A 6 48.54 -36.36 -0.47
C TRP A 6 48.47 -37.35 0.73
N LEU A 7 47.90 -36.95 1.88
CA LEU A 7 47.38 -37.79 3.00
C LEU A 7 45.97 -37.26 3.40
N ALA A 8 44.83 -37.96 3.43
CA ALA A 8 44.45 -39.37 3.65
C ALA A 8 44.64 -39.85 5.11
N ALA A 9 43.71 -40.52 5.81
CA ALA A 9 42.28 -40.85 5.57
C ALA A 9 41.64 -41.39 6.89
N THR A 10 40.33 -41.72 6.89
CA THR A 10 39.55 -42.45 7.95
C THR A 10 39.40 -41.75 9.32
N GLY A 11 38.29 -41.84 10.07
CA GLY A 11 37.00 -42.51 9.88
C GLY A 11 36.71 -43.57 10.95
N PHE A 12 35.87 -43.29 11.95
CA PHE A 12 35.00 -44.28 12.64
C PHE A 12 33.93 -43.61 13.52
N LEU A 13 32.77 -44.27 13.64
CA LEU A 13 31.66 -43.93 14.52
C LEU A 13 31.93 -44.41 15.97
N LEU A 14 31.35 -43.74 16.97
CA LEU A 14 30.64 -44.47 18.04
C LEU A 14 29.58 -43.61 18.73
N SER A 15 28.43 -44.24 19.01
CA SER A 15 27.31 -43.68 19.77
C SER A 15 27.45 -43.95 21.27
N ALA A 16 26.95 -43.05 22.11
CA ALA A 16 26.45 -43.38 23.44
C ALA A 16 25.38 -42.37 23.89
N ALA A 17 24.20 -42.85 24.24
CA ALA A 17 23.10 -42.07 24.80
C ALA A 17 23.04 -42.20 26.34
N CYS A 18 22.55 -41.17 27.05
CA CYS A 18 21.30 -41.25 27.83
C CYS A 18 21.05 -39.99 28.68
N SER A 19 19.79 -39.55 28.70
CA SER A 19 19.19 -38.62 29.68
C SER A 19 18.63 -39.43 30.88
N PRO A 20 17.88 -38.87 31.87
CA PRO A 20 17.64 -37.47 32.24
C PRO A 20 17.83 -37.16 33.76
N GLY A 21 17.60 -35.91 34.17
CA GLY A 21 17.45 -35.52 35.58
C GLY A 21 16.74 -34.17 35.74
N ALA A 22 15.47 -34.20 36.15
CA ALA A 22 14.63 -33.05 36.49
C ALA A 22 14.07 -33.23 37.92
N PRO A 23 13.21 -32.33 38.44
CA PRO A 23 13.33 -30.88 38.60
C PRO A 23 13.24 -30.50 40.11
N LEU A 24 13.11 -29.21 40.44
CA LEU A 24 12.54 -28.76 41.71
C LEU A 24 11.47 -27.68 41.47
N GLU A 25 10.30 -27.88 42.09
CA GLU A 25 9.15 -26.99 42.05
C GLU A 25 9.10 -26.01 43.25
N SER A 26 8.12 -25.09 43.19
CA SER A 26 7.44 -24.46 44.35
C SER A 26 8.16 -23.25 45.00
N ALA A 27 7.49 -22.19 45.46
CA ALA A 27 6.05 -21.99 45.69
C ALA A 27 5.59 -20.55 45.40
N ALA A 28 4.28 -20.34 45.26
CA ALA A 28 3.65 -19.02 45.19
C ALA A 28 3.19 -18.50 46.57
N ALA A 29 3.07 -17.18 46.75
CA ALA A 29 2.16 -16.57 47.72
C ALA A 29 1.80 -15.11 47.35
N VAL A 30 0.52 -14.78 47.54
CA VAL A 30 -0.13 -13.47 47.29
C VAL A 30 -0.10 -12.61 48.58
N GLN A 31 0.02 -11.28 48.48
CA GLN A 31 -0.81 -10.31 49.25
C GLN A 31 -0.60 -8.83 48.87
N ASP A 32 -1.74 -8.16 48.67
CA ASP A 32 -2.03 -6.71 48.71
C ASP A 32 -3.07 -6.55 49.87
N PRO A 33 -3.37 -5.39 50.53
CA PRO A 33 -3.53 -4.05 49.93
C PRO A 33 -3.23 -2.79 50.80
N ALA A 34 -3.56 -1.61 50.24
CA ALA A 34 -4.23 -0.45 50.86
C ALA A 34 -3.52 0.93 50.94
N ARG A 35 -3.80 1.76 49.93
CA ARG A 35 -4.47 3.09 50.00
C ARG A 35 -4.27 4.00 51.23
N ALA A 36 -3.82 5.24 50.99
CA ALA A 36 -4.30 6.44 51.70
C ALA A 36 -4.13 7.73 50.85
N ASP A 37 -5.24 8.45 50.64
CA ASP A 37 -5.27 9.82 50.09
C ASP A 37 -4.78 10.84 51.16
N ASN A 38 -4.30 12.03 50.75
CA ASN A 38 -4.52 13.22 51.58
C ASN A 38 -4.59 14.53 50.78
N SER A 39 -5.67 15.28 51.02
CA SER A 39 -5.97 16.61 50.48
C SER A 39 -6.01 17.63 51.62
N GLY A 40 -5.75 18.92 51.38
CA GLY A 40 -5.87 19.90 52.47
C GLY A 40 -5.40 21.32 52.18
N ALA A 41 -6.35 22.17 51.76
CA ALA A 41 -6.17 23.55 51.34
C ALA A 41 -5.90 24.60 52.44
N SER A 42 -5.42 25.78 51.98
CA SER A 42 -5.77 27.15 52.44
C SER A 42 -5.29 27.70 53.79
N ALA A 43 -4.72 28.92 53.76
CA ALA A 43 -5.40 30.13 54.28
C ALA A 43 -4.66 31.48 54.08
N SER A 44 -5.48 32.53 53.92
CA SER A 44 -5.29 33.93 54.37
C SER A 44 -4.67 34.99 53.43
N ALA A 45 -5.33 36.15 53.40
CA ALA A 45 -5.03 37.32 52.58
C ALA A 45 -5.20 38.63 53.38
N VAL A 46 -4.42 39.68 53.06
CA VAL A 46 -4.62 41.09 53.46
C VAL A 46 -4.17 41.98 52.27
N ALA A 47 -4.77 43.17 52.12
CA ALA A 47 -4.94 43.84 50.81
C ALA A 47 -4.05 45.06 50.50
N GLU A 48 -3.84 45.28 49.20
CA GLU A 48 -3.84 46.56 48.42
C GLU A 48 -2.86 47.73 48.78
N PRO A 49 -2.43 48.59 47.80
CA PRO A 49 -3.25 49.07 46.67
C PRO A 49 -2.61 49.28 45.26
N THR A 50 -3.50 49.30 44.27
CA THR A 50 -3.51 50.04 42.99
C THR A 50 -2.20 50.36 42.23
N SER A 51 -2.06 49.75 41.05
CA SER A 51 -1.64 50.48 39.84
C SER A 51 -2.24 49.78 38.62
N GLU A 52 -2.85 50.53 37.70
CA GLU A 52 -3.26 50.00 36.40
C GLU A 52 -2.03 49.58 35.59
N GLY A 53 -2.01 48.33 35.14
CA GLY A 53 -1.02 47.79 34.23
C GLY A 53 -1.72 46.79 33.34
N GLU A 54 -1.68 47.02 32.03
CA GLU A 54 -2.26 46.12 31.04
C GLU A 54 -1.66 44.72 31.19
N ALA A 55 -2.51 43.70 31.18
CA ALA A 55 -2.05 42.32 31.17
C ALA A 55 -1.22 42.09 29.88
N PRO A 56 -0.09 41.36 29.95
CA PRO A 56 0.58 40.94 28.73
C PRO A 56 -0.40 40.06 27.95
N THR A 57 -0.77 40.51 26.75
CA THR A 57 -1.48 39.69 25.79
C THR A 57 -0.66 38.42 25.58
N SER A 58 -1.27 37.26 25.79
CA SER A 58 -0.66 35.98 25.46
C SER A 58 -0.12 36.03 24.04
N GLU A 59 1.20 35.86 23.90
CA GLU A 59 1.81 35.61 22.60
C GLU A 59 1.09 34.40 22.00
N GLY A 60 0.62 34.55 20.77
CA GLY A 60 -0.42 33.69 20.23
C GLY A 60 0.02 32.22 20.20
N GLU A 61 -0.94 31.34 20.44
CA GLU A 61 -0.90 30.02 19.81
C GLU A 61 -0.59 30.27 18.33
N ALA A 62 0.54 29.76 17.86
CA ALA A 62 0.91 29.88 16.45
C ALA A 62 -0.19 29.16 15.67
N ALA A 63 -1.02 29.93 14.96
CA ALA A 63 -1.98 29.37 14.04
C ALA A 63 -1.19 28.53 13.04
N VAL A 64 -1.40 27.21 13.06
CA VAL A 64 -0.80 26.29 12.10
C VAL A 64 -1.12 26.84 10.72
N GLU A 65 -0.10 27.22 9.96
CA GLU A 65 -0.30 27.85 8.66
C GLU A 65 -0.91 26.79 7.74
N LEU A 66 -2.21 26.93 7.45
CA LEU A 66 -2.95 25.98 6.63
C LEU A 66 -2.30 25.91 5.24
N VAL A 67 -1.60 24.82 4.97
CA VAL A 67 -1.17 24.49 3.62
C VAL A 67 -2.42 24.16 2.81
N THR A 68 -3.02 25.15 2.13
CA THR A 68 -3.99 24.89 1.06
C THR A 68 -3.23 24.37 -0.15
N ALA A 69 -2.79 23.11 -0.06
CA ALA A 69 -2.11 22.40 -1.12
C ALA A 69 -2.97 22.37 -2.39
N GLY A 70 -2.32 22.17 -3.55
CA GLY A 70 -3.00 22.05 -4.84
C GLY A 70 -3.76 20.74 -5.03
N LEU A 71 -4.40 20.20 -3.98
CA LEU A 71 -5.07 18.90 -3.94
C LEU A 71 -6.52 18.93 -4.44
N PRO A 72 -7.02 17.83 -5.04
CA PRO A 72 -8.44 17.64 -5.27
C PRO A 72 -9.17 17.43 -3.93
N THR A 73 -10.22 18.19 -3.66
CA THR A 73 -11.03 18.10 -2.42
C THR A 73 -12.54 18.03 -2.67
N VAL A 74 -12.99 18.22 -3.91
CA VAL A 74 -14.41 18.24 -4.27
C VAL A 74 -14.86 16.82 -4.63
N LEU A 75 -15.94 16.34 -4.02
CA LEU A 75 -16.55 15.06 -4.40
C LEU A 75 -17.19 15.15 -5.78
N HIS A 76 -16.98 14.12 -6.60
CA HIS A 76 -17.61 13.97 -7.92
C HIS A 76 -18.46 12.70 -7.97
N PRO A 77 -19.48 12.63 -8.84
CA PRO A 77 -20.28 11.43 -9.03
C PRO A 77 -19.41 10.19 -9.34
N SER A 78 -19.66 9.09 -8.65
CA SER A 78 -19.00 7.80 -8.89
C SER A 78 -20.03 6.69 -9.03
N CYS A 79 -19.72 5.66 -9.82
CA CYS A 79 -20.51 4.43 -9.81
C CYS A 79 -20.42 3.74 -8.44
N GLN A 80 -21.42 2.92 -8.12
CA GLN A 80 -21.62 2.34 -6.78
C GLN A 80 -21.53 0.82 -6.86
N THR A 81 -20.62 0.19 -6.12
CA THR A 81 -20.48 -1.28 -6.10
C THR A 81 -21.28 -1.91 -4.96
N ASP A 82 -21.68 -3.18 -5.12
CA ASP A 82 -22.32 -3.97 -4.06
C ASP A 82 -21.33 -4.70 -3.14
N GLY A 83 -20.04 -4.74 -3.50
CA GLY A 83 -18.95 -5.36 -2.75
C GLY A 83 -17.65 -4.57 -2.82
N VAL A 84 -16.57 -5.15 -2.28
CA VAL A 84 -15.26 -4.50 -2.14
C VAL A 84 -14.62 -4.23 -3.49
N VAL A 85 -14.05 -3.03 -3.65
CA VAL A 85 -13.08 -2.73 -4.72
C VAL A 85 -11.69 -2.80 -4.10
N TYR A 86 -10.83 -3.66 -4.63
CA TYR A 86 -9.45 -3.82 -4.16
C TYR A 86 -8.44 -2.99 -4.92
N ASP A 87 -8.71 -2.69 -6.19
CA ASP A 87 -7.82 -1.89 -7.01
C ASP A 87 -8.61 -1.01 -8.00
N VAL A 88 -8.03 0.14 -8.36
CA VAL A 88 -8.58 1.10 -9.33
C VAL A 88 -7.47 1.78 -10.11
N ILE A 89 -7.58 1.76 -11.44
CA ILE A 89 -6.72 2.56 -12.33
C ILE A 89 -7.54 3.49 -13.21
N TYR A 90 -6.90 4.56 -13.68
CA TYR A 90 -7.46 5.50 -14.64
C TYR A 90 -6.81 5.35 -16.02
N ALA A 91 -7.62 5.31 -17.09
CA ALA A 91 -7.15 5.45 -18.46
C ALA A 91 -8.22 6.13 -19.33
N ASP A 92 -7.82 7.13 -20.12
CA ASP A 92 -8.64 7.84 -21.12
C ASP A 92 -10.08 8.17 -20.65
N GLY A 93 -10.20 8.97 -19.58
CA GLY A 93 -11.51 9.39 -19.04
C GLY A 93 -12.27 8.31 -18.28
N THR A 94 -11.69 7.11 -18.10
CA THR A 94 -12.36 5.95 -17.49
C THR A 94 -11.60 5.46 -16.27
N PHE A 95 -12.32 5.19 -15.18
CA PHE A 95 -11.82 4.38 -14.07
C PHE A 95 -12.19 2.91 -14.29
N TYR A 96 -11.20 2.04 -14.20
CA TYR A 96 -11.35 0.59 -14.22
C TYR A 96 -11.24 0.07 -12.78
N LEU A 97 -12.23 -0.71 -12.35
CA LEU A 97 -12.38 -1.20 -10.97
C LEU A 97 -12.17 -2.71 -10.94
N GLY A 98 -11.37 -3.18 -9.99
CA GLY A 98 -11.14 -4.61 -9.70
C GLY A 98 -11.49 -4.94 -8.26
N GLY A 99 -12.23 -6.02 -8.01
CA GLY A 99 -12.61 -6.40 -6.65
C GLY A 99 -13.39 -7.71 -6.55
N THR A 100 -14.39 -7.72 -5.65
CA THR A 100 -15.28 -8.87 -5.37
C THR A 100 -16.77 -8.53 -5.49
N PHE A 101 -17.09 -7.38 -6.08
CA PHE A 101 -18.46 -6.95 -6.34
C PHE A 101 -19.09 -7.83 -7.43
N THR A 102 -20.41 -8.00 -7.41
CA THR A 102 -21.19 -8.72 -8.43
C THR A 102 -22.01 -7.78 -9.31
N SER A 103 -22.18 -6.53 -8.86
CA SER A 103 -22.95 -5.54 -9.60
C SER A 103 -22.52 -4.10 -9.32
N VAL A 104 -22.73 -3.24 -10.32
CA VAL A 104 -22.41 -1.80 -10.26
C VAL A 104 -23.60 -0.96 -10.71
N GLY A 105 -23.97 0.02 -9.90
CA GLY A 105 -25.06 0.96 -10.11
C GLY A 105 -24.56 2.37 -10.46
N PRO A 106 -25.45 3.25 -10.94
CA PRO A 106 -25.15 4.66 -11.20
C PRO A 106 -24.90 5.45 -9.90
N PRO A 107 -24.41 6.70 -9.98
CA PRO A 107 -24.18 7.54 -8.81
C PRO A 107 -25.40 7.69 -7.91
N GLY A 108 -25.18 7.57 -6.59
CA GLY A 108 -26.24 7.63 -5.58
C GLY A 108 -27.20 6.43 -5.52
N ALA A 109 -26.90 5.33 -6.22
CA ALA A 109 -27.71 4.11 -6.16
C ALA A 109 -27.61 3.41 -4.80
N GLU A 110 -28.76 2.97 -4.27
CA GLU A 110 -28.86 2.17 -3.05
C GLU A 110 -28.73 0.65 -3.34
N PRO A 111 -28.08 -0.14 -2.46
CA PRO A 111 -27.89 -1.57 -2.67
C PRO A 111 -29.19 -2.33 -2.83
N GLY A 112 -29.22 -3.31 -3.76
CA GLY A 112 -30.44 -4.04 -4.10
C GLY A 112 -31.47 -3.22 -4.90
N GLY A 113 -31.11 -2.00 -5.34
CA GLY A 113 -31.93 -1.21 -6.27
C GLY A 113 -32.06 -1.88 -7.65
N THR A 114 -33.09 -1.50 -8.41
CA THR A 114 -33.42 -2.16 -9.70
C THR A 114 -32.60 -1.67 -10.90
N VAL A 115 -31.53 -0.89 -10.68
CA VAL A 115 -30.75 -0.21 -11.74
C VAL A 115 -29.25 -0.52 -11.58
N PHE A 116 -28.91 -1.79 -11.38
CA PHE A 116 -27.53 -2.27 -11.31
C PHE A 116 -27.24 -3.15 -12.54
N ALA A 117 -26.05 -2.98 -13.12
CA ALA A 117 -25.52 -3.90 -14.12
C ALA A 117 -24.75 -5.02 -13.42
N SER A 118 -24.96 -6.29 -13.81
CA SER A 118 -24.06 -7.38 -13.40
C SER A 118 -22.66 -7.13 -13.95
N ARG A 119 -21.69 -7.27 -13.05
CA ARG A 119 -20.27 -6.92 -13.20
C ARG A 119 -19.52 -7.78 -12.19
N GLU A 120 -19.17 -9.00 -12.57
CA GLU A 120 -18.49 -9.93 -11.66
C GLU A 120 -17.00 -9.56 -11.56
N GLY A 121 -16.60 -8.98 -10.43
CA GLY A 121 -15.21 -8.65 -10.08
C GLY A 121 -14.55 -7.51 -10.87
N ILE A 122 -15.10 -7.10 -12.02
CA ILE A 122 -14.52 -6.08 -12.90
C ILE A 122 -15.56 -5.13 -13.52
N ALA A 123 -15.26 -3.82 -13.55
CA ALA A 123 -16.12 -2.81 -14.15
C ALA A 123 -15.32 -1.62 -14.71
N ALA A 124 -15.96 -0.84 -15.58
CA ALA A 124 -15.47 0.44 -16.07
C ALA A 124 -16.51 1.53 -15.80
N CYS A 125 -16.07 2.70 -15.33
CA CYS A 125 -16.93 3.84 -15.00
C CYS A 125 -16.34 5.14 -15.55
N ASP A 126 -17.19 5.97 -16.14
CA ASP A 126 -16.86 7.30 -16.64
C ASP A 126 -16.38 8.21 -15.49
N ALA A 127 -15.20 8.81 -15.63
CA ALA A 127 -14.55 9.54 -14.53
C ALA A 127 -15.20 10.89 -14.21
N ASP A 128 -15.93 11.49 -15.16
CA ASP A 128 -16.58 12.79 -15.00
C ASP A 128 -18.02 12.67 -14.47
N THR A 129 -18.77 11.68 -14.95
CA THR A 129 -20.21 11.50 -14.68
C THR A 129 -20.51 10.36 -13.72
N GLY A 130 -19.52 9.48 -13.43
CA GLY A 130 -19.71 8.28 -12.63
C GLY A 130 -20.61 7.23 -13.30
N ALA A 131 -20.93 7.37 -14.59
CA ALA A 131 -21.78 6.43 -15.30
C ALA A 131 -21.08 5.09 -15.53
N VAL A 132 -21.78 3.97 -15.32
CA VAL A 132 -21.27 2.63 -15.62
C VAL A 132 -21.17 2.46 -17.13
N LEU A 133 -19.98 2.13 -17.63
CA LEU A 133 -19.72 2.00 -19.06
C LEU A 133 -20.08 0.61 -19.60
N PRO A 134 -20.32 0.48 -20.94
CA PRO A 134 -20.56 -0.80 -21.58
C PRO A 134 -19.35 -1.75 -21.59
N TRP A 135 -18.13 -1.24 -21.37
CA TRP A 135 -16.90 -2.04 -21.33
C TRP A 135 -17.00 -3.06 -20.19
N TYR A 136 -16.92 -4.35 -20.54
CA TYR A 136 -17.01 -5.48 -19.62
C TYR A 136 -16.53 -6.75 -20.33
N PRO A 137 -15.49 -7.45 -19.83
CA PRO A 137 -15.09 -8.75 -20.33
C PRO A 137 -16.26 -9.74 -20.27
N PRO A 138 -16.53 -10.52 -21.34
CA PRO A 138 -17.62 -11.50 -21.33
C PRO A 138 -17.51 -12.44 -20.12
N GLY A 139 -18.58 -12.62 -19.35
CA GLY A 139 -18.58 -13.47 -18.15
C GLY A 139 -17.98 -12.86 -16.88
N GLY A 140 -17.17 -11.79 -16.97
CA GLY A 140 -16.52 -11.18 -15.82
C GLY A 140 -15.38 -12.04 -15.25
N VAL A 141 -15.26 -12.10 -13.93
CA VAL A 141 -14.22 -12.85 -13.18
C VAL A 141 -14.90 -13.83 -12.22
N ASP A 142 -14.45 -15.09 -12.14
CA ASP A 142 -15.04 -16.10 -11.23
C ASP A 142 -14.57 -16.00 -9.76
N GLY A 143 -13.68 -15.05 -9.48
CA GLY A 143 -13.00 -14.87 -8.20
C GLY A 143 -12.79 -13.41 -7.83
N GLN A 144 -11.58 -13.06 -7.41
CA GLN A 144 -11.25 -11.72 -6.93
C GLN A 144 -10.17 -11.06 -7.80
N VAL A 145 -10.45 -9.89 -8.37
CA VAL A 145 -9.40 -9.04 -8.94
C VAL A 145 -8.70 -8.30 -7.80
N ARG A 146 -7.37 -8.26 -7.84
CA ARG A 146 -6.49 -7.66 -6.81
C ARG A 146 -5.46 -6.68 -7.36
N ALA A 147 -5.17 -6.76 -8.66
CA ALA A 147 -4.22 -5.91 -9.34
C ALA A 147 -4.78 -5.53 -10.72
N LEU A 148 -4.67 -4.26 -11.07
CA LEU A 148 -4.94 -3.70 -12.38
C LEU A 148 -3.72 -2.90 -12.84
N ALA A 149 -3.35 -3.03 -14.10
CA ALA A 149 -2.35 -2.16 -14.74
C ALA A 149 -2.69 -1.95 -16.22
N THR A 150 -2.05 -0.98 -16.87
CA THR A 150 -2.29 -0.73 -18.29
C THR A 150 -1.08 -0.14 -19.02
N ASP A 151 -0.96 -0.50 -20.30
CA ASP A 151 -0.06 0.14 -21.28
C ASP A 151 -0.79 1.16 -22.18
N GLY A 152 -2.07 1.45 -21.90
CA GLY A 152 -2.94 2.31 -22.73
C GLY A 152 -3.61 1.58 -23.92
N THR A 153 -3.29 0.31 -24.17
CA THR A 153 -3.97 -0.57 -25.14
C THR A 153 -4.71 -1.71 -24.44
N TRP A 154 -4.03 -2.33 -23.46
CA TRP A 154 -4.49 -3.47 -22.67
C TRP A 154 -4.70 -3.06 -21.21
N LEU A 155 -5.77 -3.58 -20.61
CA LEU A 155 -5.92 -3.69 -19.17
C LEU A 155 -5.39 -5.07 -18.74
N TYR A 156 -4.33 -5.08 -17.95
CA TYR A 156 -3.81 -6.27 -17.28
C TYR A 156 -4.58 -6.48 -15.98
N VAL A 157 -5.03 -7.70 -15.74
CA VAL A 157 -5.92 -8.08 -14.63
C VAL A 157 -5.28 -9.23 -13.87
N GLY A 158 -4.83 -8.95 -12.65
CA GLY A 158 -4.25 -9.91 -11.72
C GLY A 158 -5.16 -10.15 -10.52
N GLY A 159 -5.18 -11.37 -10.00
CA GLY A 159 -6.08 -11.71 -8.91
C GLY A 159 -5.95 -13.13 -8.38
N LYS A 160 -7.04 -13.59 -7.74
CA LYS A 160 -7.27 -14.99 -7.39
C LYS A 160 -8.55 -15.44 -8.07
N PHE A 161 -8.42 -16.12 -9.21
CA PHE A 161 -9.52 -16.58 -10.05
C PHE A 161 -9.04 -17.77 -10.90
N SER A 162 -9.99 -18.63 -11.30
CA SER A 162 -9.77 -19.75 -12.23
C SER A 162 -10.40 -19.52 -13.62
N ASP A 163 -11.17 -18.45 -13.78
CA ASP A 163 -11.58 -17.95 -15.09
C ASP A 163 -11.82 -16.44 -15.05
N VAL A 164 -11.49 -15.80 -16.16
CA VAL A 164 -11.74 -14.40 -16.42
C VAL A 164 -11.99 -14.22 -17.92
N GLY A 165 -13.07 -13.51 -18.28
CA GLY A 165 -13.40 -13.27 -19.68
C GLY A 165 -13.92 -14.48 -20.48
N ASN A 166 -14.20 -15.63 -19.83
CA ASN A 166 -14.33 -16.96 -20.44
C ASN A 166 -13.05 -17.46 -21.16
N LEU A 167 -11.87 -16.99 -20.76
CA LEU A 167 -10.60 -17.38 -21.39
C LEU A 167 -10.02 -18.70 -20.84
N GLY A 168 -10.43 -19.13 -19.64
CA GLY A 168 -9.79 -20.20 -18.89
C GLY A 168 -8.34 -19.86 -18.54
N HIS A 169 -8.11 -18.64 -18.03
CA HIS A 169 -6.82 -18.15 -17.53
C HIS A 169 -6.89 -18.06 -16.00
N ASP A 170 -5.92 -18.66 -15.33
CA ASP A 170 -5.79 -18.62 -13.87
C ASP A 170 -5.00 -17.38 -13.44
N ASN A 171 -5.52 -16.64 -12.47
CA ASN A 171 -4.87 -15.54 -11.72
C ASN A 171 -4.30 -14.31 -12.51
N LEU A 172 -4.11 -14.39 -13.83
CA LEU A 172 -3.55 -13.31 -14.67
C LEU A 172 -4.10 -13.36 -16.11
N ALA A 173 -4.57 -12.22 -16.63
CA ALA A 173 -5.02 -12.08 -18.03
C ALA A 173 -4.93 -10.62 -18.51
N ARG A 174 -5.16 -10.37 -19.82
CA ARG A 174 -5.28 -9.01 -20.37
C ARG A 174 -6.47 -8.83 -21.30
N PHE A 175 -7.05 -7.62 -21.28
CA PHE A 175 -8.27 -7.24 -22.03
C PHE A 175 -8.07 -5.93 -22.78
N SER A 176 -8.53 -5.87 -24.02
CA SER A 176 -8.46 -4.67 -24.86
C SER A 176 -9.29 -3.52 -24.26
N LEU A 177 -8.68 -2.38 -23.97
CA LEU A 177 -9.39 -1.20 -23.44
C LEU A 177 -10.48 -0.68 -24.38
N SER A 178 -10.32 -0.85 -25.69
CA SER A 178 -11.29 -0.37 -26.68
C SER A 178 -12.47 -1.31 -26.94
N SER A 179 -12.40 -2.58 -26.53
CA SER A 179 -13.39 -3.60 -26.92
C SER A 179 -13.80 -4.60 -25.83
N ALA A 180 -13.09 -4.63 -24.70
CA ALA A 180 -13.16 -5.66 -23.65
C ALA A 180 -12.90 -7.11 -24.11
N ALA A 181 -12.40 -7.30 -25.33
CA ALA A 181 -11.95 -8.61 -25.81
C ALA A 181 -10.69 -9.04 -25.07
N GLY A 182 -10.68 -10.29 -24.57
CA GLY A 182 -9.51 -10.89 -23.94
C GLY A 182 -8.50 -11.39 -24.97
N ASP A 183 -7.23 -11.44 -24.57
CA ASP A 183 -6.16 -12.03 -25.37
C ASP A 183 -5.98 -13.51 -25.04
N GLU A 184 -6.51 -14.40 -25.89
CA GLU A 184 -6.37 -15.86 -25.74
C GLU A 184 -4.92 -16.34 -25.90
N SER A 185 -4.02 -15.53 -26.46
CA SER A 185 -2.62 -15.92 -26.73
C SER A 185 -1.64 -15.51 -25.61
N TRP A 186 -1.99 -14.49 -24.83
CA TRP A 186 -1.21 -14.02 -23.69
C TRP A 186 -1.63 -14.80 -22.43
N ARG A 187 -0.91 -15.89 -22.13
CA ARG A 187 -1.32 -16.89 -21.11
C ARG A 187 -0.28 -17.22 -20.01
N PRO A 188 0.40 -16.24 -19.38
CA PRO A 188 1.20 -16.55 -18.19
C PRO A 188 0.32 -17.15 -17.09
N SER A 189 0.82 -18.22 -16.47
CA SER A 189 0.04 -19.09 -15.57
C SER A 189 0.65 -19.15 -14.16
N PRO A 190 0.55 -18.08 -13.33
CA PRO A 190 0.96 -18.13 -11.93
C PRO A 190 0.05 -19.05 -11.12
N ASP A 191 0.64 -19.92 -10.29
CA ASP A 191 -0.08 -20.94 -9.51
C ASP A 191 -0.84 -20.39 -8.28
N GLY A 192 -0.70 -19.09 -8.03
CA GLY A 192 -1.28 -18.39 -6.91
C GLY A 192 -1.67 -16.95 -7.22
N GLN A 193 -2.09 -16.23 -6.18
CA GLN A 193 -2.75 -14.94 -6.33
C GLN A 193 -1.78 -13.85 -6.79
N VAL A 194 -2.03 -13.22 -7.94
CA VAL A 194 -1.34 -11.97 -8.32
C VAL A 194 -1.94 -10.81 -7.52
N ARG A 195 -1.09 -9.92 -7.00
CA ARG A 195 -1.45 -8.77 -6.15
C ARG A 195 -0.83 -7.44 -6.59
N ARG A 196 0.16 -7.46 -7.48
CA ARG A 196 0.77 -6.27 -8.08
C ARG A 196 1.15 -6.57 -9.52
N ILE A 197 0.91 -5.63 -10.41
CA ILE A 197 1.42 -5.65 -11.79
C ILE A 197 2.06 -4.28 -12.03
N VAL A 198 3.27 -4.27 -12.59
CA VAL A 198 3.96 -3.04 -13.01
C VAL A 198 4.36 -3.23 -14.47
N VAL A 199 3.71 -2.50 -15.37
CA VAL A 199 4.03 -2.49 -16.80
C VAL A 199 5.32 -1.71 -17.03
N ARG A 200 6.27 -2.31 -17.74
CA ARG A 200 7.57 -1.73 -18.09
C ARG A 200 7.49 -0.98 -19.43
N PRO A 201 8.36 0.01 -19.70
CA PRO A 201 8.34 0.77 -20.96
C PRO A 201 8.58 -0.05 -22.25
N ASP A 202 9.11 -1.27 -22.13
CA ASP A 202 9.30 -2.23 -23.23
C ASP A 202 8.04 -3.07 -23.55
N GLY A 203 6.97 -2.91 -22.76
CA GLY A 203 5.73 -3.68 -22.85
C GLY A 203 5.74 -4.98 -22.04
N GLY A 204 6.86 -5.35 -21.43
CA GLY A 204 6.92 -6.40 -20.42
C GLY A 204 6.38 -5.91 -19.07
N MET A 205 6.54 -6.71 -18.02
CA MET A 205 6.06 -6.35 -16.68
C MET A 205 6.80 -7.06 -15.55
N TYR A 206 6.70 -6.50 -14.35
CA TYR A 206 6.88 -7.24 -13.10
C TYR A 206 5.51 -7.66 -12.57
N VAL A 207 5.39 -8.90 -12.10
CA VAL A 207 4.20 -9.42 -11.41
C VAL A 207 4.58 -9.83 -10.00
N GLY A 208 3.88 -9.29 -9.01
CA GLY A 208 4.06 -9.60 -7.59
C GLY A 208 2.81 -10.24 -7.00
N GLY A 209 2.95 -11.17 -6.07
CA GLY A 209 1.82 -11.87 -5.49
C GLY A 209 2.19 -12.95 -4.47
N ARG A 210 1.24 -13.85 -4.24
CA ARG A 210 1.34 -15.06 -3.43
C ARG A 210 1.24 -16.27 -4.35
N PHE A 211 2.30 -16.49 -5.12
CA PHE A 211 2.52 -17.63 -6.01
C PHE A 211 3.91 -18.22 -5.74
N GLU A 212 4.06 -19.52 -5.96
CA GLU A 212 5.33 -20.25 -5.84
C GLU A 212 5.89 -20.62 -7.22
N ARG A 213 5.04 -20.58 -8.25
CA ARG A 213 5.38 -20.93 -9.63
C ARG A 213 4.68 -20.03 -10.64
N ILE A 214 5.30 -19.88 -11.80
CA ILE A 214 4.69 -19.33 -13.00
C ILE A 214 5.07 -20.20 -14.21
N ASP A 215 4.08 -20.52 -15.05
CA ASP A 215 4.19 -21.46 -16.19
C ASP A 215 4.76 -22.84 -15.84
N GLY A 216 4.66 -23.21 -14.56
CA GLY A 216 5.17 -24.45 -14.03
C GLY A 216 6.64 -24.41 -13.61
N GLU A 217 7.36 -23.28 -13.75
CA GLU A 217 8.71 -23.07 -13.22
C GLU A 217 8.70 -22.44 -11.82
N ALA A 218 9.78 -22.64 -11.05
CA ALA A 218 9.86 -22.19 -9.65
C ALA A 218 10.25 -20.71 -9.59
N GLN A 219 9.33 -19.85 -9.17
CA GLN A 219 9.53 -18.41 -9.11
C GLN A 219 8.62 -17.83 -8.01
N ALA A 220 9.19 -17.56 -6.84
CA ALA A 220 8.42 -17.28 -5.63
C ALA A 220 8.17 -15.79 -5.41
N GLY A 221 6.90 -15.40 -5.31
CA GLY A 221 6.42 -14.09 -4.88
C GLY A 221 6.53 -12.95 -5.90
N ILE A 222 7.58 -12.91 -6.73
CA ILE A 222 7.75 -11.92 -7.80
C ILE A 222 8.37 -12.55 -9.05
N ALA A 223 7.93 -12.15 -10.24
CA ALA A 223 8.49 -12.58 -11.53
C ALA A 223 8.57 -11.40 -12.51
N ARG A 224 9.43 -11.51 -13.53
CA ARG A 224 9.46 -10.59 -14.69
C ARG A 224 8.97 -11.34 -15.92
N LEU A 225 8.06 -10.72 -16.67
CA LEU A 225 7.51 -11.24 -17.92
C LEU A 225 7.84 -10.30 -19.07
N ASP A 226 7.93 -10.85 -20.28
CA ASP A 226 8.03 -10.10 -21.52
C ASP A 226 6.65 -9.60 -22.03
N ALA A 227 6.60 -8.93 -23.18
CA ALA A 227 5.37 -8.40 -23.77
C ALA A 227 4.40 -9.48 -24.33
N HIS A 228 4.90 -10.69 -24.57
CA HIS A 228 4.12 -11.87 -24.97
C HIS A 228 3.63 -12.67 -23.75
N GLY A 229 4.14 -12.34 -22.55
CA GLY A 229 3.79 -12.98 -21.28
C GLY A 229 4.69 -14.15 -20.92
N ASP A 230 5.79 -14.36 -21.66
CA ASP A 230 6.76 -15.41 -21.36
C ASP A 230 7.63 -15.01 -20.15
N LEU A 231 7.99 -15.99 -19.32
CA LEU A 231 8.88 -15.80 -18.16
C LEU A 231 10.29 -15.40 -18.59
N ASP A 232 10.86 -14.43 -17.89
CA ASP A 232 12.24 -13.98 -18.06
C ASP A 232 13.18 -14.63 -17.04
N ASP A 233 13.80 -15.75 -17.45
CA ASP A 233 14.72 -16.55 -16.64
C ASP A 233 15.99 -15.80 -16.17
N GLU A 234 16.30 -14.61 -16.71
CA GLU A 234 17.44 -13.80 -16.23
C GLU A 234 17.09 -13.06 -14.92
N PHE A 235 15.81 -12.89 -14.58
CA PHE A 235 15.34 -12.29 -13.34
C PHE A 235 14.77 -13.36 -12.40
N GLY A 236 15.64 -13.93 -11.57
CA GLY A 236 15.32 -15.08 -10.71
C GLY A 236 15.35 -14.83 -9.20
N PRO A 237 14.77 -13.74 -8.65
CA PRO A 237 14.67 -13.58 -7.20
C PRO A 237 13.68 -14.58 -6.58
N SER A 238 13.86 -14.93 -5.31
CA SER A 238 12.94 -15.77 -4.55
C SER A 238 12.52 -15.04 -3.27
N VAL A 239 11.21 -14.76 -3.11
CA VAL A 239 10.65 -14.11 -1.93
C VAL A 239 9.86 -15.13 -1.09
N THR A 240 10.24 -15.29 0.18
CA THR A 240 9.79 -16.38 1.07
C THR A 240 9.38 -15.89 2.47
N LEU A 241 8.65 -16.74 3.19
CA LEU A 241 8.14 -16.49 4.55
C LEU A 241 8.19 -17.82 5.32
N GLU A 242 8.70 -17.84 6.54
CA GLU A 242 8.68 -19.04 7.40
C GLU A 242 7.21 -19.48 7.65
N GLY A 243 6.94 -20.77 7.50
CA GLY A 243 5.57 -21.30 7.53
C GLY A 243 4.76 -21.09 6.24
N GLY A 244 5.29 -20.33 5.27
CA GLY A 244 4.77 -20.19 3.92
C GLY A 244 3.67 -19.13 3.77
N GLY A 245 3.39 -18.79 2.51
CA GLY A 245 2.38 -17.78 2.18
C GLY A 245 2.89 -16.34 2.09
N ALA A 246 4.19 -16.17 1.83
CA ALA A 246 4.80 -14.92 1.41
C ALA A 246 3.96 -14.24 0.31
N ALA A 247 3.92 -12.92 0.32
CA ALA A 247 3.15 -12.17 -0.66
C ALA A 247 3.81 -10.84 -0.98
N VAL A 248 4.11 -10.58 -2.25
CA VAL A 248 4.54 -9.25 -2.71
C VAL A 248 3.31 -8.37 -2.95
N PHE A 249 3.32 -7.16 -2.40
CA PHE A 249 2.23 -6.18 -2.50
C PHE A 249 2.67 -4.93 -3.29
N ALA A 250 3.93 -4.51 -3.10
CA ALA A 250 4.52 -3.35 -3.74
C ALA A 250 5.69 -3.77 -4.63
N VAL A 251 5.74 -3.16 -5.82
CA VAL A 251 6.88 -3.23 -6.74
C VAL A 251 7.01 -1.84 -7.37
N THR A 252 8.19 -1.24 -7.28
CA THR A 252 8.47 0.11 -7.80
C THR A 252 9.89 0.16 -8.36
N GLU A 253 10.03 0.49 -9.64
CA GLU A 253 11.30 0.57 -10.37
C GLU A 253 11.94 1.96 -10.20
N SER A 254 13.27 2.03 -10.14
CA SER A 254 14.00 3.29 -10.10
C SER A 254 13.90 4.05 -11.43
N ALA A 255 14.03 5.37 -11.39
CA ALA A 255 13.88 6.22 -12.58
C ALA A 255 14.90 5.95 -13.71
N ASP A 256 16.03 5.31 -13.39
CA ASP A 256 17.06 4.87 -14.33
C ASP A 256 16.91 3.40 -14.78
N GLY A 257 15.93 2.66 -14.21
CA GLY A 257 15.69 1.24 -14.50
C GLY A 257 16.77 0.29 -13.97
N SER A 258 17.62 0.72 -13.04
CA SER A 258 18.70 -0.12 -12.50
C SER A 258 18.29 -0.93 -11.26
N ALA A 259 17.32 -0.44 -10.48
CA ALA A 259 16.91 -1.03 -9.21
C ALA A 259 15.39 -1.21 -9.11
N LEU A 260 14.97 -2.22 -8.35
CA LEU A 260 13.58 -2.56 -8.08
C LEU A 260 13.37 -2.62 -6.57
N TYR A 261 12.51 -1.75 -6.04
CA TYR A 261 12.07 -1.81 -4.65
C TYR A 261 10.86 -2.73 -4.56
N VAL A 262 10.96 -3.75 -3.72
CA VAL A 262 9.92 -4.78 -3.54
C VAL A 262 9.48 -4.77 -2.09
N GLY A 263 8.18 -4.64 -1.86
CA GLY A 263 7.56 -4.64 -0.53
C GLY A 263 6.42 -5.65 -0.45
N GLY A 264 6.18 -6.20 0.73
CA GLY A 264 5.13 -7.20 0.89
C GLY A 264 4.97 -7.70 2.31
N GLN A 265 4.61 -8.97 2.43
CA GLN A 265 4.71 -9.78 3.63
C GLN A 265 5.70 -10.92 3.34
N PHE A 266 6.92 -10.80 3.84
CA PHE A 266 8.01 -11.79 3.71
C PHE A 266 9.07 -11.58 4.81
N ASP A 267 9.84 -12.63 5.09
CA ASP A 267 10.96 -12.60 6.04
C ASP A 267 12.31 -12.97 5.41
N GLU A 268 12.31 -13.49 4.18
CA GLU A 268 13.50 -13.93 3.45
C GLU A 268 13.39 -13.55 1.97
N VAL A 269 14.51 -13.08 1.41
CA VAL A 269 14.69 -12.86 -0.02
C VAL A 269 16.01 -13.50 -0.42
N ASN A 270 16.02 -14.31 -1.47
CA ASN A 270 17.23 -14.98 -2.00
C ASN A 270 18.03 -15.82 -0.97
N GLY A 271 17.40 -16.22 0.15
CA GLY A 271 18.05 -16.92 1.26
C GLY A 271 18.62 -16.02 2.36
N GLU A 272 18.47 -14.70 2.25
CA GLU A 272 18.91 -13.71 3.24
C GLU A 272 17.70 -13.10 3.99
N PRO A 273 17.77 -12.91 5.33
CA PRO A 273 16.65 -12.33 6.10
C PRO A 273 16.34 -10.88 5.71
N ARG A 274 15.06 -10.57 5.42
CA ARG A 274 14.58 -9.23 5.07
C ARG A 274 13.20 -8.96 5.67
N ALA A 275 13.07 -7.87 6.43
CA ALA A 275 11.81 -7.46 7.05
C ALA A 275 10.86 -6.81 6.02
N SER A 276 10.26 -7.62 5.15
CA SER A 276 9.14 -7.24 4.26
C SER A 276 9.38 -6.10 3.26
N VAL A 277 10.62 -5.62 3.11
CA VAL A 277 11.07 -4.74 2.02
C VAL A 277 12.51 -5.05 1.62
N VAL A 278 12.83 -4.89 0.33
CA VAL A 278 14.18 -5.11 -0.24
C VAL A 278 14.38 -4.24 -1.48
N GLN A 279 15.64 -3.91 -1.80
CA GLN A 279 16.05 -3.40 -3.11
C GLN A 279 16.82 -4.49 -3.88
N LEU A 280 16.36 -4.76 -5.10
CA LEU A 280 16.96 -5.71 -6.04
C LEU A 280 17.57 -4.96 -7.23
N ASP A 281 18.59 -5.54 -7.85
CA ASP A 281 19.03 -5.21 -9.20
C ASP A 281 17.90 -5.56 -10.19
N ALA A 282 17.42 -4.57 -10.95
CA ALA A 282 16.26 -4.72 -11.82
C ALA A 282 16.50 -5.70 -12.99
N ALA A 283 17.77 -5.91 -13.38
CA ALA A 283 18.15 -6.79 -14.46
C ALA A 283 18.15 -8.27 -14.05
N THR A 284 18.55 -8.59 -12.81
CA THR A 284 18.82 -9.97 -12.35
C THR A 284 17.99 -10.45 -11.16
N GLY A 285 17.41 -9.52 -10.38
CA GLY A 285 16.79 -9.84 -9.09
C GLY A 285 17.80 -10.14 -7.97
N GLY A 286 19.10 -9.96 -8.20
CA GLY A 286 20.12 -10.04 -7.15
C GLY A 286 19.97 -8.87 -6.17
N GLU A 287 20.26 -9.10 -4.89
CA GLU A 287 20.16 -8.03 -3.90
C GLU A 287 21.34 -7.06 -3.95
N THR A 288 21.05 -5.77 -3.79
CA THR A 288 22.08 -4.72 -3.66
C THR A 288 22.56 -4.56 -2.21
N GLY A 289 21.67 -4.83 -1.24
CA GLY A 289 21.90 -4.62 0.20
C GLY A 289 21.98 -3.15 0.64
N ALA A 290 21.67 -2.19 -0.23
CA ALA A 290 21.79 -0.75 0.08
C ALA A 290 20.59 -0.23 0.91
N PHE A 291 19.37 -0.51 0.45
CA PHE A 291 18.15 -0.10 1.14
C PHE A 291 17.66 -1.18 2.10
N SER A 292 17.86 -0.99 3.41
CA SER A 292 17.49 -1.95 4.45
C SER A 292 16.91 -1.26 5.70
N PRO A 293 15.70 -0.66 5.62
CA PRO A 293 15.04 -0.07 6.78
C PRO A 293 14.70 -1.14 7.83
N ASP A 294 14.89 -0.78 9.09
CA ASP A 294 14.69 -1.68 10.23
C ASP A 294 13.25 -1.55 10.75
N LEU A 295 12.35 -2.36 10.17
CA LEU A 295 10.92 -2.36 10.47
C LEU A 295 10.59 -3.54 11.38
N GLU A 296 9.97 -3.28 12.54
CA GLU A 296 9.51 -4.31 13.46
C GLU A 296 7.99 -4.22 13.71
N ASP A 297 7.35 -5.38 13.86
CA ASP A 297 6.03 -5.47 14.47
C ASP A 297 6.13 -6.12 15.86
N THR A 298 6.11 -5.28 16.89
CA THR A 298 6.11 -5.70 18.29
C THR A 298 4.70 -5.94 18.85
N ASN A 299 3.65 -5.86 18.02
CA ASN A 299 2.28 -6.18 18.41
C ASN A 299 2.10 -7.69 18.65
N PRO A 300 1.74 -8.14 19.86
CA PRO A 300 1.63 -9.57 20.19
C PRO A 300 0.38 -10.27 19.60
N LYS A 301 -0.35 -9.65 18.66
CA LYS A 301 -1.58 -10.20 18.05
C LYS A 301 -1.37 -10.81 16.67
N ASP A 302 -0.49 -10.21 15.89
CA ASP A 302 -0.19 -10.48 14.48
C ASP A 302 1.33 -10.71 14.35
N GLY A 303 2.16 -9.73 14.71
CA GLY A 303 3.62 -9.86 14.68
C GLY A 303 4.17 -9.95 13.26
N VAL A 304 3.54 -9.24 12.32
CA VAL A 304 3.81 -9.30 10.88
C VAL A 304 3.91 -7.90 10.32
N VAL A 305 5.13 -7.52 9.94
CA VAL A 305 5.36 -6.34 9.09
C VAL A 305 4.75 -6.58 7.71
N GLN A 306 4.10 -5.56 7.15
CA GLN A 306 3.58 -5.55 5.79
C GLN A 306 3.92 -4.22 5.11
N VAL A 307 4.58 -4.24 3.95
CA VAL A 307 4.76 -3.05 3.11
C VAL A 307 3.82 -3.15 1.91
N HIS A 308 2.77 -2.32 1.90
CA HIS A 308 1.71 -2.35 0.89
C HIS A 308 2.02 -1.52 -0.35
N GLN A 309 2.72 -0.40 -0.20
CA GLN A 309 3.11 0.49 -1.29
C GLN A 309 4.49 1.10 -1.03
N ILE A 310 5.25 1.31 -2.11
CA ILE A 310 6.56 1.98 -2.11
C ILE A 310 6.53 3.08 -3.16
N LEU A 311 6.89 4.30 -2.78
CA LEU A 311 7.02 5.42 -3.72
C LEU A 311 8.45 6.00 -3.65
N LEU A 312 8.97 6.41 -4.81
CA LEU A 312 10.28 7.05 -4.92
C LEU A 312 10.08 8.54 -5.19
N HIS A 313 10.85 9.38 -4.50
CA HIS A 313 10.85 10.83 -4.66
C HIS A 313 12.27 11.37 -4.44
N ASP A 314 12.56 12.57 -4.95
CA ASP A 314 13.87 13.23 -4.82
C ASP A 314 14.30 13.44 -3.35
N THR A 315 13.34 13.40 -2.43
CA THR A 315 13.55 13.55 -0.98
C THR A 315 13.73 12.22 -0.23
N GLY A 316 13.48 11.07 -0.87
CA GLY A 316 13.64 9.74 -0.28
C GLY A 316 12.65 8.69 -0.76
N VAL A 317 12.73 7.50 -0.15
CA VAL A 317 11.80 6.37 -0.37
C VAL A 317 10.68 6.45 0.66
N TYR A 318 9.43 6.46 0.21
CA TYR A 318 8.26 6.44 1.09
C TYR A 318 7.68 5.03 1.14
N LEU A 319 7.52 4.50 2.34
CA LEU A 319 6.88 3.20 2.58
C LEU A 319 5.52 3.43 3.23
N CYS A 320 4.52 2.67 2.80
CA CYS A 320 3.16 2.69 3.32
C CYS A 320 2.71 1.24 3.58
N GLY A 321 2.24 0.94 4.78
CA GLY A 321 2.12 -0.44 5.22
C GLY A 321 1.47 -0.63 6.59
N ASP A 322 1.73 -1.77 7.20
CA ASP A 322 1.36 -2.12 8.57
C ASP A 322 2.65 -2.52 9.32
N TRP A 323 3.09 -1.70 10.27
CA TRP A 323 4.24 -1.99 11.15
C TRP A 323 4.20 -1.11 12.40
N TRP A 324 4.79 -1.61 13.48
CA TRP A 324 4.59 -1.04 14.82
C TRP A 324 5.73 -0.16 15.30
N VAL A 325 6.96 -0.43 14.86
CA VAL A 325 8.17 0.30 15.25
C VAL A 325 9.09 0.40 14.02
N THR A 326 9.68 1.58 13.83
CA THR A 326 10.91 1.73 13.03
C THR A 326 12.08 1.83 14.00
N GLU A 327 13.04 0.91 13.93
CA GLU A 327 14.13 0.87 14.89
C GLU A 327 15.08 2.08 14.76
N GLY A 328 15.66 2.49 15.88
CA GLY A 328 16.38 3.77 16.00
C GLY A 328 15.50 5.04 16.05
N VAL A 329 14.20 4.96 15.72
CA VAL A 329 13.28 6.11 15.72
C VAL A 329 12.63 6.32 17.09
N GLY A 330 13.41 6.87 18.03
CA GLY A 330 12.88 7.52 19.24
C GLY A 330 11.90 6.69 20.09
N SER A 331 10.68 7.21 20.28
CA SER A 331 9.58 6.50 20.95
C SER A 331 8.74 5.74 19.93
N GLN A 332 8.24 4.55 20.29
CA GLN A 332 7.42 3.67 19.44
C GLN A 332 6.28 4.36 18.67
N ASP A 333 5.72 5.46 19.19
CA ASP A 333 4.62 6.20 18.57
C ASP A 333 5.05 7.19 17.47
N ALA A 334 6.35 7.37 17.22
CA ALA A 334 6.86 8.42 16.34
C ALA A 334 6.77 8.10 14.83
N GLN A 335 6.87 6.83 14.43
CA GLN A 335 6.74 6.45 13.01
C GLN A 335 6.15 5.04 12.90
N ARG A 336 4.90 4.96 12.42
CA ARG A 336 4.13 3.72 12.31
C ARG A 336 3.31 3.71 11.03
N ASN A 337 3.27 2.58 10.33
CA ASN A 337 2.46 2.35 9.13
C ASN A 337 2.78 3.24 7.91
N LEU A 338 3.60 4.27 8.09
CA LEU A 338 4.01 5.25 7.12
C LEU A 338 5.38 5.82 7.51
N GLY A 339 6.29 5.94 6.56
CA GLY A 339 7.61 6.52 6.81
C GLY A 339 8.31 6.95 5.52
N ARG A 340 9.28 7.86 5.69
CA ARG A 340 10.20 8.31 4.64
C ARG A 340 11.60 7.87 5.06
N PHE A 341 12.36 7.36 4.10
CA PHE A 341 13.64 6.68 4.32
C PHE A 341 14.69 7.15 3.32
N ASP A 342 15.92 7.22 3.78
CA ASP A 342 17.10 7.47 2.96
C ASP A 342 17.30 6.33 1.93
N PRO A 343 17.47 6.62 0.63
CA PRO A 343 17.52 5.60 -0.42
C PRO A 343 18.81 4.77 -0.41
N ASP A 344 19.91 5.29 0.12
CA ASP A 344 21.23 4.67 0.12
C ASP A 344 21.48 3.76 1.33
N THR A 345 20.69 3.92 2.40
CA THR A 345 20.87 3.22 3.68
C THR A 345 19.60 2.59 4.25
N GLY A 346 18.41 3.07 3.88
CA GLY A 346 17.16 2.72 4.56
C GLY A 346 16.98 3.38 5.93
N ALA A 347 17.82 4.33 6.34
CA ALA A 347 17.62 5.06 7.59
C ALA A 347 16.36 5.95 7.51
N ALA A 348 15.56 5.99 8.59
CA ALA A 348 14.38 6.84 8.65
C ALA A 348 14.72 8.34 8.65
N ASP A 349 13.91 9.13 7.94
CA ASP A 349 14.01 10.60 7.99
C ASP A 349 13.41 11.13 9.30
N MET A 350 14.28 11.59 10.19
CA MET A 350 13.91 12.10 11.51
C MET A 350 13.17 13.45 11.49
N ASP A 351 13.14 14.15 10.35
CA ASP A 351 12.34 15.37 10.16
C ASP A 351 10.93 15.07 9.58
N TRP A 352 10.68 13.82 9.13
CA TRP A 352 9.39 13.38 8.57
C TRP A 352 8.86 12.11 9.27
N LEU A 353 8.30 12.31 10.47
CA LEU A 353 7.87 11.24 11.38
C LEU A 353 6.34 11.28 11.63
N PRO A 354 5.51 10.77 10.70
CA PRO A 354 4.06 10.67 10.89
C PRO A 354 3.67 9.49 11.80
N SER A 355 2.64 9.71 12.62
CA SER A 355 2.09 8.72 13.54
C SER A 355 0.65 8.35 13.14
N ASN A 356 0.44 7.12 12.68
CA ASN A 356 -0.88 6.63 12.25
C ASN A 356 -1.39 5.55 13.22
N ASP A 357 -2.65 5.63 13.64
CA ASP A 357 -3.26 4.65 14.56
C ASP A 357 -3.67 3.31 13.91
N GLY A 358 -3.45 3.15 12.60
CA GLY A 358 -3.66 1.90 11.87
C GLY A 358 -2.95 1.85 10.51
N GLY A 359 -2.88 0.64 9.94
CA GLY A 359 -2.18 0.36 8.69
C GLY A 359 -2.62 1.22 7.50
N VAL A 360 -1.66 1.65 6.69
CA VAL A 360 -1.87 2.28 5.39
C VAL A 360 -1.89 1.17 4.33
N ALA A 361 -2.99 1.09 3.57
CA ALA A 361 -3.20 0.09 2.53
C ALA A 361 -2.65 0.53 1.18
N ASP A 362 -2.64 1.83 0.90
CA ASP A 362 -2.07 2.40 -0.32
C ASP A 362 -1.75 3.90 -0.13
N CYS A 363 -0.84 4.42 -0.96
CA CYS A 363 -0.47 5.84 -0.97
C CYS A 363 0.02 6.29 -2.35
N LEU A 364 -0.13 7.58 -2.64
CA LEU A 364 0.40 8.21 -3.86
C LEU A 364 0.73 9.68 -3.64
N PHE A 365 1.62 10.25 -4.45
CA PHE A 365 1.87 11.70 -4.43
C PHE A 365 0.78 12.48 -5.16
N SER A 366 0.58 13.73 -4.76
CA SER A 366 -0.24 14.70 -5.49
C SER A 366 0.34 15.00 -6.88
N ASP A 367 -0.51 15.44 -7.81
CA ASP A 367 -0.11 15.90 -9.17
C ASP A 367 1.00 16.97 -9.17
N ASP A 368 1.18 17.70 -8.07
CA ASP A 368 2.21 18.73 -7.89
C ASP A 368 3.44 18.28 -7.07
N GLY A 369 3.46 17.03 -6.60
CA GLY A 369 4.56 16.47 -5.81
C GLY A 369 4.70 17.05 -4.40
N THR A 370 3.77 17.89 -3.93
CA THR A 370 3.89 18.60 -2.64
C THR A 370 3.26 17.86 -1.46
N SER A 371 2.46 16.82 -1.71
CA SER A 371 1.73 16.09 -0.67
C SER A 371 1.70 14.59 -0.95
N LEU A 372 1.75 13.78 0.11
CA LEU A 372 1.45 12.36 0.08
C LEU A 372 -0.02 12.13 0.46
N ILE A 373 -0.78 11.47 -0.39
CA ILE A 373 -2.14 11.02 -0.12
C ILE A 373 -2.09 9.57 0.36
N ILE A 374 -2.73 9.27 1.48
CA ILE A 374 -2.74 7.93 2.09
C ILE A 374 -4.16 7.40 2.28
N GLY A 375 -4.36 6.10 2.05
CA GLY A 375 -5.62 5.40 2.27
C GLY A 375 -5.39 4.11 3.06
N GLY A 376 -6.28 3.78 4.01
CA GLY A 376 -6.11 2.59 4.83
C GLY A 376 -7.13 2.41 5.95
N HIS A 377 -6.64 1.86 7.07
CA HIS A 377 -7.43 1.46 8.23
C HIS A 377 -7.29 2.40 9.44
N PHE A 378 -6.52 3.48 9.33
CA PHE A 378 -6.35 4.52 10.36
C PHE A 378 -7.63 5.38 10.56
N ASP A 379 -7.83 5.88 11.77
CA ASP A 379 -8.83 6.87 12.16
C ASP A 379 -8.20 8.21 12.59
N GLU A 380 -6.91 8.19 12.97
CA GLU A 380 -6.12 9.35 13.39
C GLU A 380 -4.72 9.33 12.76
N VAL A 381 -4.22 10.52 12.41
CA VAL A 381 -2.89 10.79 11.88
C VAL A 381 -2.33 11.95 12.69
N ASN A 382 -1.16 11.79 13.30
CA ASN A 382 -0.53 12.75 14.23
C ASN A 382 -1.43 13.19 15.40
N GLY A 383 -2.37 12.32 15.82
CA GLY A 383 -3.37 12.63 16.86
C GLY A 383 -4.52 13.53 16.40
N GLU A 384 -4.57 13.87 15.10
CA GLU A 384 -5.69 14.57 14.47
C GLU A 384 -6.61 13.57 13.75
N THR A 385 -7.92 13.83 13.71
CA THR A 385 -8.89 12.93 13.07
C THR A 385 -8.71 12.89 11.55
N ALA A 386 -8.39 11.69 11.03
CA ALA A 386 -8.12 11.40 9.64
C ALA A 386 -8.79 10.06 9.28
N ARG A 387 -10.05 10.09 8.85
CA ARG A 387 -10.86 8.86 8.72
C ARG A 387 -10.54 8.11 7.42
N LYS A 388 -9.67 7.10 7.49
CA LYS A 388 -9.32 6.12 6.43
C LYS A 388 -8.70 6.69 5.14
N LEU A 389 -8.67 8.00 4.99
CA LEU A 389 -8.15 8.75 3.85
C LEU A 389 -7.63 10.11 4.37
N ALA A 390 -6.41 10.47 3.98
CA ALA A 390 -5.76 11.70 4.39
C ALA A 390 -4.74 12.17 3.34
N ALA A 391 -4.26 13.40 3.50
CA ALA A 391 -3.09 13.89 2.79
C ALA A 391 -2.14 14.62 3.77
N LEU A 392 -0.84 14.44 3.59
CA LEU A 392 0.22 14.98 4.43
C LEU A 392 1.20 15.81 3.56
N ASP A 393 1.72 16.92 4.09
CA ASP A 393 2.81 17.66 3.44
C ASP A 393 4.15 16.89 3.49
N LEU A 394 5.04 17.09 2.50
CA LEU A 394 6.33 16.39 2.44
C LEU A 394 7.45 17.04 3.27
N ASP A 395 7.24 18.25 3.79
CA ASP A 395 8.25 19.06 4.51
C ASP A 395 8.28 18.79 6.02
N GLY A 396 7.18 18.31 6.59
CA GLY A 396 7.03 18.06 8.04
C GLY A 396 5.79 17.24 8.41
N ALA A 397 5.26 16.46 7.46
CA ALA A 397 4.20 15.47 7.66
C ALA A 397 2.89 16.01 8.27
N ARG A 398 2.56 17.31 8.11
CA ARG A 398 1.32 17.88 8.68
C ARG A 398 0.14 17.51 7.80
N LEU A 399 -1.02 17.29 8.41
CA LEU A 399 -2.25 17.01 7.67
C LEU A 399 -2.70 18.22 6.85
N VAL A 400 -3.09 17.95 5.60
CA VAL A 400 -3.74 18.93 4.74
C VAL A 400 -5.21 19.05 5.12
N SER A 401 -5.56 20.19 5.73
CA SER A 401 -6.92 20.47 6.19
C SER A 401 -7.95 20.41 5.05
N GLY A 402 -9.13 19.87 5.33
CA GLY A 402 -10.26 19.86 4.38
C GLY A 402 -10.19 18.78 3.31
N PHE A 403 -9.20 17.88 3.34
CA PHE A 403 -9.20 16.68 2.53
C PHE A 403 -10.33 15.72 2.98
N PRO A 404 -11.09 15.09 2.06
CA PRO A 404 -12.24 14.26 2.43
C PRO A 404 -11.84 12.92 3.08
N GLY A 405 -12.49 12.56 4.18
CA GLY A 405 -12.35 11.23 4.80
C GLY A 405 -13.32 10.19 4.24
N GLY A 406 -12.93 8.91 4.27
CA GLY A 406 -13.77 7.76 3.92
C GLY A 406 -14.35 7.09 5.17
N ASN A 407 -15.66 7.21 5.42
CA ASN A 407 -16.26 6.65 6.64
C ASN A 407 -16.63 5.18 6.45
N SER A 408 -15.87 4.28 7.07
CA SER A 408 -16.18 2.85 7.12
C SER A 408 -15.39 2.09 8.19
N ALA A 409 -15.90 0.91 8.55
CA ALA A 409 -15.22 -0.07 9.41
C ALA A 409 -14.08 -0.84 8.70
N GLN A 410 -13.97 -0.76 7.37
CA GLN A 410 -13.03 -1.57 6.57
C GLN A 410 -12.18 -0.77 5.55
N GLY A 411 -12.27 0.57 5.62
CA GLY A 411 -11.28 1.48 5.06
C GLY A 411 -11.19 1.63 3.53
N VAL A 412 -10.17 2.38 3.13
CA VAL A 412 -9.68 2.51 1.75
C VAL A 412 -8.68 1.39 1.49
N ARG A 413 -8.67 0.84 0.27
CA ARG A 413 -7.80 -0.27 -0.16
C ARG A 413 -6.82 0.10 -1.26
N ALA A 414 -7.20 1.01 -2.15
CA ALA A 414 -6.35 1.51 -3.24
C ALA A 414 -6.74 2.93 -3.65
N LEU A 415 -5.77 3.66 -4.20
CA LEU A 415 -5.86 5.02 -4.70
C LEU A 415 -5.40 5.06 -6.16
N GLY A 416 -6.29 5.47 -7.05
CA GLY A 416 -6.01 5.61 -8.48
C GLY A 416 -5.98 7.07 -8.89
N ALA A 417 -4.79 7.67 -9.04
CA ALA A 417 -4.67 9.01 -9.59
C ALA A 417 -5.03 9.04 -11.08
N ALA A 418 -5.71 10.10 -11.52
CA ALA A 418 -5.99 10.37 -12.92
C ALA A 418 -5.15 11.56 -13.41
N SER A 419 -4.57 11.42 -14.60
CA SER A 419 -3.92 12.51 -15.33
C SER A 419 -4.94 13.60 -15.69
N GLY A 420 -5.11 14.58 -14.80
CA GLY A 420 -6.18 15.58 -14.88
C GLY A 420 -6.78 16.01 -13.53
N GLY A 421 -6.23 15.62 -12.38
CA GLY A 421 -6.74 16.11 -11.09
C GLY A 421 -8.05 15.47 -10.64
N ARG A 422 -8.27 14.20 -10.99
CA ARG A 422 -9.24 13.31 -10.33
C ARG A 422 -8.47 12.23 -9.58
N LEU A 423 -8.99 11.85 -8.42
CA LEU A 423 -8.48 10.78 -7.57
C LEU A 423 -9.62 9.77 -7.38
N GLY A 424 -9.43 8.58 -7.95
CA GLY A 424 -10.27 7.42 -7.68
C GLY A 424 -9.87 6.81 -6.34
N ILE A 425 -10.85 6.50 -5.50
CA ILE A 425 -10.65 5.90 -4.18
C ILE A 425 -11.44 4.60 -4.16
N ALA A 426 -10.75 3.48 -4.03
CA ALA A 426 -11.31 2.14 -3.95
C ALA A 426 -11.22 1.58 -2.53
N GLY A 427 -12.20 0.79 -2.13
CA GLY A 427 -12.12 0.06 -0.87
C GLY A 427 -13.42 -0.59 -0.44
N GLU A 428 -13.62 -0.60 0.87
CA GLU A 428 -14.81 -1.14 1.52
C GLU A 428 -15.44 -0.04 2.38
N PHE A 429 -15.98 0.98 1.71
CA PHE A 429 -16.66 2.10 2.34
C PHE A 429 -18.05 2.33 1.77
N THR A 430 -18.90 3.03 2.54
CA THR A 430 -20.28 3.37 2.14
C THR A 430 -20.52 4.87 1.97
N LYS A 431 -19.56 5.69 2.44
CA LYS A 431 -19.58 7.14 2.32
C LYS A 431 -18.16 7.69 2.16
N LEU A 432 -18.05 8.76 1.36
CA LEU A 432 -16.84 9.54 1.17
C LEU A 432 -17.19 11.02 1.37
N GLY A 433 -16.44 11.73 2.22
CA GLY A 433 -16.75 13.13 2.61
C GLY A 433 -18.15 13.34 3.21
N GLY A 434 -18.82 12.27 3.67
CA GLY A 434 -20.20 12.28 4.20
C GLY A 434 -21.28 11.86 3.21
N GLU A 435 -21.02 11.99 1.90
CA GLU A 435 -21.95 11.65 0.81
C GLU A 435 -21.93 10.14 0.47
N PRO A 436 -23.01 9.58 -0.12
CA PRO A 436 -23.07 8.17 -0.50
C PRO A 436 -22.09 7.82 -1.65
N HIS A 437 -21.05 7.07 -1.31
CA HIS A 437 -20.10 6.48 -2.25
C HIS A 437 -19.75 5.08 -1.75
N ARG A 438 -20.12 4.04 -2.51
CA ARG A 438 -20.06 2.64 -2.09
C ARG A 438 -18.99 1.88 -2.88
N GLY A 439 -17.95 1.44 -2.16
CA GLY A 439 -16.77 0.74 -2.67
C GLY A 439 -15.86 1.58 -3.59
N PHE A 440 -16.42 2.53 -4.34
CA PHE A 440 -15.70 3.45 -5.20
C PHE A 440 -16.21 4.90 -5.07
N GLY A 441 -15.27 5.85 -5.02
CA GLY A 441 -15.52 7.29 -4.94
C GLY A 441 -14.52 8.07 -5.79
N VAL A 442 -14.89 9.28 -6.21
CA VAL A 442 -14.01 10.17 -6.98
C VAL A 442 -13.93 11.53 -6.27
N VAL A 443 -12.72 11.99 -6.03
CA VAL A 443 -12.43 13.36 -5.57
C VAL A 443 -11.73 14.09 -6.71
N GLY A 444 -12.00 15.36 -6.91
CA GLY A 444 -11.40 16.16 -7.97
C GLY A 444 -11.25 17.62 -7.59
N PHE A 445 -10.71 18.42 -8.50
CA PHE A 445 -10.81 19.87 -8.40
C PHE A 445 -12.25 20.35 -8.61
N GLY A 446 -12.54 21.57 -8.12
CA GLY A 446 -13.77 22.28 -8.45
C GLY A 446 -13.78 22.77 -9.89
N ALA A 447 -14.97 23.13 -10.40
CA ALA A 447 -15.19 23.48 -11.81
C ALA A 447 -14.32 24.65 -12.34
N ASP A 448 -13.83 25.52 -11.44
CA ASP A 448 -12.97 26.66 -11.79
C ASP A 448 -11.51 26.28 -12.10
N ARG A 449 -11.10 25.04 -11.84
CA ARG A 449 -9.78 24.50 -12.21
C ARG A 449 -9.96 23.25 -13.07
N PRO A 450 -10.20 23.40 -14.40
CA PRO A 450 -10.42 22.27 -15.29
C PRO A 450 -9.18 21.34 -15.32
N PRO A 451 -9.37 20.04 -15.67
CA PRO A 451 -8.27 19.09 -15.79
C PRO A 451 -7.18 19.66 -16.72
N ARG A 452 -5.91 19.61 -16.27
CA ARG A 452 -4.78 20.02 -17.12
C ARG A 452 -4.78 19.12 -18.36
N ARG A 453 -5.04 19.71 -19.53
CA ARG A 453 -4.97 18.98 -20.81
C ARG A 453 -3.51 18.77 -21.18
N PHE A 454 -3.12 17.53 -21.45
CA PHE A 454 -1.74 17.22 -21.82
C PHE A 454 -1.32 17.93 -23.11
N GLY A 455 -0.14 18.54 -23.08
CA GLY A 455 0.40 19.40 -24.13
C GLY A 455 1.43 20.41 -23.63
N GLU A 456 1.35 20.81 -22.35
CA GLU A 456 2.38 21.62 -21.68
C GLU A 456 3.37 20.69 -20.96
N THR A 457 4.44 20.33 -21.66
CA THR A 457 5.61 19.68 -21.04
C THR A 457 6.43 20.73 -20.30
N GLU A 458 6.23 20.85 -18.99
CA GLU A 458 7.34 21.29 -18.14
C GLU A 458 8.23 20.08 -17.88
N SER A 459 9.43 20.09 -18.46
CA SER A 459 10.46 19.12 -18.10
C SER A 459 10.83 19.33 -16.63
N PRO A 460 10.86 18.29 -15.78
CA PRO A 460 11.64 18.38 -14.55
C PRO A 460 13.08 18.74 -14.93
N LEU A 461 13.65 19.68 -14.19
CA LEU A 461 14.98 20.23 -14.48
C LEU A 461 16.07 19.19 -14.15
N ARG A 462 17.23 19.40 -14.78
CA ARG A 462 18.42 18.51 -14.73
C ARG A 462 19.05 18.36 -13.36
#